data_AF-A0A9E1HGQ2-F1
#
_entry.id   AF-A0A9E1HGQ2-F1
#
_cell.length_a   1.000
_cell.length_b   1.000
_cell.length_c   1.000
_cell.angle_alpha   90.00
_cell.angle_beta   90.00
_cell.angle_gamma   90.00
#
_symmetry.space_group_name_H-M   'P 1'
#
loop_
_entity.id
_entity.type
_entity.pdbx_description
1 polymer ?
#
loop_
_entity_poly.entity_id
_entity_poly.type
_entity_poly.pdbx_seq_one_letter_code
_entity_poly.pdbx_strand_id
1 'polypeptide(L)'
;MAKKEVKTDYWVYDLLKEANIKLDAQGSDILEIDNALKTASKKGNGNVGFPEYVGVVKDFIIVIEDKADLSKHVKLDGSVISLETKAVTDYAMNGALFYAKHLAKNTTYKKILAFGVSGNEKHHKITPIYVDDTEFYRELPEVESFISFNENNIDEYYTRTILEENTDIEKETSEILKDASTLHEDLRNYGNLKDIDKPLVVSGILLALNEMEHKNFSVENLNGDTTKTDGQKIYEAIEANLKRSNVAPDVKRDKILSQFSIIKDTTILNEVNKKLAKTPLKYYTEFLYDRIYKSIKYSSSAEDYLGRFYGEFMSYSGGDGQTLGIVLTPKHITELFCDLVDLKSNDIVLDPCCGTWI
;
A
#
# COMPACT_ATOMS: atom_id res chain seq x y z
N MET A 1 -29.13 11.86 -0.69
CA MET A 1 -28.41 10.85 0.11
C MET A 1 -28.26 9.57 -0.70
N ALA A 2 -29.35 8.87 -1.06
CA ALA A 2 -29.29 7.61 -1.84
C ALA A 2 -28.39 7.60 -3.10
N LYS A 3 -28.40 8.65 -3.94
CA LYS A 3 -27.54 8.70 -5.15
C LYS A 3 -26.04 8.81 -4.86
N LYS A 4 -25.65 9.29 -3.67
CA LYS A 4 -24.24 9.38 -3.28
C LYS A 4 -23.77 8.07 -2.67
N GLU A 5 -24.61 7.42 -1.86
CA GLU A 5 -24.35 6.08 -1.31
C GLU A 5 -24.11 5.08 -2.45
N VAL A 6 -25.01 5.01 -3.44
CA VAL A 6 -24.80 4.15 -4.63
C VAL A 6 -23.45 4.35 -5.33
N LYS A 7 -22.89 5.58 -5.32
CA LYS A 7 -21.56 5.82 -5.90
C LYS A 7 -20.43 5.29 -5.02
N THR A 8 -20.59 5.40 -3.70
CA THR A 8 -19.66 4.82 -2.73
C THR A 8 -19.70 3.30 -2.84
N ASP A 9 -20.88 2.68 -2.93
CA ASP A 9 -21.03 1.23 -3.12
C ASP A 9 -20.24 0.74 -4.35
N TYR A 10 -20.37 1.41 -5.50
CA TYR A 10 -19.65 1.04 -6.73
C TYR A 10 -18.14 1.23 -6.60
N TRP A 11 -17.70 2.29 -5.92
CA TRP A 11 -16.28 2.52 -5.69
C TRP A 11 -15.67 1.46 -4.76
N VAL A 12 -16.37 1.08 -3.70
CA VAL A 12 -15.98 -0.04 -2.82
C VAL A 12 -15.90 -1.35 -3.61
N TYR A 13 -16.85 -1.59 -4.51
CA TYR A 13 -16.82 -2.74 -5.40
C TYR A 13 -15.59 -2.76 -6.32
N ASP A 14 -15.20 -1.60 -6.86
CA ASP A 14 -13.98 -1.49 -7.68
C ASP A 14 -12.72 -1.81 -6.86
N LEU A 15 -12.63 -1.34 -5.61
CA LEU A 15 -11.52 -1.69 -4.69
C LEU A 15 -11.46 -3.19 -4.39
N LEU A 16 -12.61 -3.83 -4.17
CA LEU A 16 -12.69 -5.29 -3.97
C LEU A 16 -12.20 -6.05 -5.21
N LYS A 17 -12.58 -5.58 -6.40
CA LYS A 17 -12.14 -6.15 -7.67
C LYS A 17 -10.63 -6.02 -7.88
N GLU A 18 -10.05 -4.86 -7.54
CA GLU A 18 -8.60 -4.64 -7.58
C GLU A 18 -7.85 -5.56 -6.62
N ALA A 19 -8.41 -5.79 -5.43
CA ALA A 19 -7.87 -6.73 -4.45
C ALA A 19 -8.08 -8.21 -4.81
N ASN A 20 -8.81 -8.52 -5.88
CA ASN A 20 -9.26 -9.87 -6.24
C ASN A 20 -10.06 -10.56 -5.11
N ILE A 21 -10.92 -9.79 -4.43
CA ILE A 21 -11.84 -10.26 -3.40
C ILE A 21 -13.25 -10.27 -3.97
N LYS A 22 -13.97 -11.38 -3.77
CA LYS A 22 -15.36 -11.53 -4.21
C LYS A 22 -16.27 -11.59 -2.99
N LEU A 23 -17.10 -10.56 -2.84
CA LEU A 23 -18.14 -10.48 -1.81
C LEU A 23 -19.51 -10.33 -2.49
N ASP A 24 -20.54 -10.79 -1.79
CA ASP A 24 -21.93 -10.67 -2.19
C ASP A 24 -22.50 -9.34 -1.70
N ALA A 25 -23.29 -8.66 -2.54
CA ALA A 25 -23.94 -7.42 -2.18
C ALA A 25 -25.30 -7.67 -1.53
N GLN A 26 -25.62 -6.97 -0.44
CA GLN A 26 -26.95 -6.99 0.20
C GLN A 26 -27.47 -8.40 0.54
N GLY A 27 -26.60 -9.27 1.05
CA GLY A 27 -26.91 -10.65 1.38
C GLY A 27 -25.71 -11.55 1.11
N SER A 28 -25.85 -12.86 1.26
CA SER A 28 -24.80 -13.81 0.88
C SER A 28 -25.35 -15.03 0.18
N ASP A 29 -24.61 -15.56 -0.79
CA ASP A 29 -24.86 -16.86 -1.42
C ASP A 29 -24.41 -18.03 -0.51
N ILE A 30 -23.63 -17.74 0.54
CA ILE A 30 -23.21 -18.71 1.55
C ILE A 30 -24.38 -18.95 2.51
N LEU A 31 -25.00 -20.13 2.43
CA LEU A 31 -26.22 -20.49 3.18
C LEU A 31 -26.15 -20.19 4.68
N GLU A 32 -25.01 -20.44 5.31
CA GLU A 32 -24.82 -20.18 6.74
C GLU A 32 -24.89 -18.69 7.06
N ILE A 33 -24.23 -17.85 6.25
CA ILE A 33 -24.23 -16.39 6.40
C ILE A 33 -25.62 -15.84 6.07
N ASP A 34 -26.26 -16.30 4.99
CA ASP A 34 -27.65 -15.93 4.65
C ASP A 34 -28.62 -16.21 5.81
N ASN A 35 -28.53 -17.40 6.40
CA ASN A 35 -29.37 -17.77 7.53
C ASN A 35 -29.12 -16.89 8.76
N ALA A 36 -27.86 -16.56 9.05
CA ALA A 36 -27.52 -15.63 10.12
C ALA A 36 -28.12 -14.23 9.86
N LEU A 37 -28.05 -13.73 8.62
CA LEU A 37 -28.53 -12.39 8.27
C LEU A 37 -30.06 -12.23 8.35
N LYS A 38 -30.84 -13.31 8.32
CA LYS A 38 -32.31 -13.27 8.43
C LYS A 38 -32.85 -12.62 9.69
N THR A 39 -32.04 -12.50 10.74
CA THR A 39 -32.39 -11.85 12.00
C THR A 39 -31.52 -10.63 12.34
N ALA A 40 -30.68 -10.20 11.39
CA ALA A 40 -29.64 -9.18 11.57
C ALA A 40 -30.11 -7.74 11.27
N SER A 41 -31.38 -7.42 11.41
CA SER A 41 -31.85 -6.04 11.17
C SER A 41 -31.25 -5.06 12.19
N LYS A 42 -30.61 -3.99 11.68
CA LYS A 42 -30.08 -2.87 12.48
C LYS A 42 -31.11 -2.20 13.40
N LYS A 43 -32.40 -2.38 13.12
CA LYS A 43 -33.50 -1.88 13.95
C LYS A 43 -33.84 -2.79 15.14
N GLY A 44 -33.16 -3.93 15.30
CA GLY A 44 -33.34 -4.86 16.42
C GLY A 44 -34.70 -5.56 16.44
N ASN A 45 -35.37 -5.66 15.30
CA ASN A 45 -36.73 -6.20 15.19
C ASN A 45 -36.78 -7.67 14.73
N GLY A 46 -35.64 -8.36 14.69
CA GLY A 46 -35.55 -9.77 14.28
C GLY A 46 -35.81 -10.02 12.78
N ASN A 47 -35.88 -8.97 11.97
CA ASN A 47 -35.99 -9.08 10.52
C ASN A 47 -34.61 -9.20 9.87
N VAL A 48 -34.62 -9.43 8.55
CA VAL A 48 -33.40 -9.54 7.74
C VAL A 48 -32.56 -8.26 7.78
N GLY A 49 -31.24 -8.46 7.87
CA GLY A 49 -30.22 -7.44 7.71
C GLY A 49 -29.55 -7.53 6.35
N PHE A 50 -29.09 -6.39 5.87
CA PHE A 50 -28.43 -6.24 4.57
C PHE A 50 -27.15 -5.43 4.79
N PRO A 51 -25.99 -6.07 5.03
CA PRO A 51 -24.72 -5.38 4.89
C PRO A 51 -24.53 -4.94 3.44
N GLU A 52 -23.76 -3.89 3.19
CA GLU A 52 -23.48 -3.46 1.81
C GLU A 52 -22.73 -4.56 1.04
N TYR A 53 -21.69 -5.15 1.65
CA TYR A 53 -21.04 -6.35 1.13
C TYR A 53 -20.72 -7.35 2.23
N VAL A 54 -20.79 -8.64 1.92
CA VAL A 54 -20.38 -9.72 2.82
C VAL A 54 -19.90 -10.94 2.04
N GLY A 55 -18.92 -11.67 2.58
CA GLY A 55 -18.43 -12.89 1.97
C GLY A 55 -17.34 -13.53 2.80
N VAL A 56 -16.64 -14.48 2.20
CA VAL A 56 -15.59 -15.25 2.88
C VAL A 56 -14.31 -15.22 2.07
N VAL A 57 -13.20 -14.96 2.76
CA VAL A 57 -11.84 -15.16 2.24
C VAL A 57 -11.15 -16.13 3.18
N LYS A 58 -10.78 -17.31 2.67
CA LYS A 58 -10.28 -18.44 3.50
C LYS A 58 -11.25 -18.77 4.64
N ASP A 59 -10.86 -18.57 5.89
CA ASP A 59 -11.64 -18.80 7.10
C ASP A 59 -12.14 -17.50 7.76
N PHE A 60 -12.00 -16.36 7.07
CA PHE A 60 -12.46 -15.06 7.52
C PHE A 60 -13.79 -14.68 6.87
N ILE A 61 -14.77 -14.28 7.68
CA ILE A 61 -15.89 -13.49 7.16
C ILE A 61 -15.39 -12.06 6.96
N ILE A 62 -15.61 -11.52 5.76
CA ILE A 62 -15.47 -10.09 5.49
C ILE A 62 -16.86 -9.50 5.41
N VAL A 63 -17.12 -8.43 6.17
CA VAL A 63 -18.38 -7.67 6.11
C VAL A 63 -18.07 -6.18 6.03
N ILE A 64 -18.73 -5.49 5.10
CA ILE A 64 -18.46 -4.09 4.80
C ILE A 64 -19.73 -3.29 4.98
N GLU A 65 -19.57 -2.17 5.65
CA GLU A 65 -20.55 -1.09 5.65
C GLU A 65 -19.93 0.20 5.15
N ASP A 66 -20.68 0.94 4.34
CA ASP A 66 -20.19 2.20 3.78
C ASP A 66 -21.16 3.37 3.95
N LYS A 67 -20.61 4.59 3.97
CA LYS A 67 -21.38 5.84 4.01
C LYS A 67 -20.71 6.91 3.15
N ALA A 68 -21.47 7.61 2.32
CA ALA A 68 -20.90 8.62 1.42
C ALA A 68 -20.27 9.85 2.10
N ASP A 69 -20.54 10.08 3.40
CA ASP A 69 -20.08 11.25 4.14
C ASP A 69 -19.03 10.85 5.18
N LEU A 70 -17.85 11.48 5.14
CA LEU A 70 -16.75 11.25 6.08
C LEU A 70 -17.16 11.54 7.54
N SER A 71 -18.10 12.46 7.77
CA SER A 71 -18.62 12.75 9.12
C SER A 71 -19.46 11.60 9.70
N LYS A 72 -19.84 10.63 8.85
CA LYS A 72 -20.57 9.42 9.21
C LYS A 72 -19.67 8.18 9.27
N HIS A 73 -18.37 8.36 9.46
CA HIS A 73 -17.44 7.25 9.57
C HIS A 73 -17.68 6.41 10.84
N VAL A 74 -17.70 7.09 11.99
CA VAL A 74 -17.88 6.44 13.30
C VAL A 74 -18.60 7.36 14.30
N LYS A 75 -19.44 6.75 15.14
CA LYS A 75 -20.04 7.37 16.32
C LYS A 75 -19.56 6.63 17.56
N LEU A 76 -18.90 7.35 18.47
CA LEU A 76 -18.43 6.80 19.74
C LEU A 76 -19.44 7.08 20.86
N ASP A 77 -19.54 6.14 21.80
CA ASP A 77 -20.12 6.33 23.14
C ASP A 77 -18.98 6.22 24.16
N GLY A 78 -18.51 7.37 24.66
CA GLY A 78 -17.24 7.44 25.37
C GLY A 78 -16.07 7.05 24.45
N SER A 79 -15.37 5.97 24.79
CA SER A 79 -14.22 5.45 24.05
C SER A 79 -14.52 4.20 23.22
N VAL A 80 -15.79 3.79 23.12
CA VAL A 80 -16.20 2.58 22.37
C VAL A 80 -17.16 2.94 21.24
N ILE A 81 -17.20 2.09 20.22
CA ILE A 81 -18.11 2.27 19.08
C ILE A 81 -19.55 2.06 19.58
N SER A 82 -20.40 3.08 19.39
CA SER A 82 -21.79 3.04 19.85
C SER A 82 -22.60 2.00 19.08
N LEU A 83 -23.27 1.10 19.78
CA LEU A 83 -24.20 0.13 19.19
C LEU A 83 -25.68 0.55 19.32
N GLU A 84 -25.94 1.81 19.64
CA GLU A 84 -27.30 2.35 19.59
C GLU A 84 -27.85 2.29 18.16
N THR A 85 -29.15 1.99 18.02
CA THR A 85 -29.80 1.82 16.72
C THR A 85 -29.53 2.95 15.73
N LYS A 86 -29.51 4.20 16.20
CA LYS A 86 -29.22 5.35 15.34
C LYS A 86 -27.76 5.37 14.87
N ALA A 87 -26.82 5.05 15.76
CA ALA A 87 -25.41 4.97 15.43
C ALA A 87 -25.16 3.85 14.41
N VAL A 88 -25.67 2.64 14.67
CA VAL A 88 -25.56 1.46 13.79
C VAL A 88 -26.15 1.71 12.41
N THR A 89 -27.24 2.48 12.32
CA THR A 89 -27.89 2.78 11.03
C THR A 89 -27.17 3.89 10.26
N ASP A 90 -26.71 4.93 10.96
CA ASP A 90 -26.25 6.15 10.32
C ASP A 90 -24.73 6.19 10.04
N TYR A 91 -23.93 5.31 10.66
CA TYR A 91 -22.46 5.34 10.62
C TYR A 91 -21.84 4.03 10.13
N ALA A 92 -20.76 4.14 9.34
CA ALA A 92 -20.14 3.01 8.66
C ALA A 92 -19.52 1.98 9.61
N MET A 93 -18.59 2.40 10.49
CA MET A 93 -17.94 1.49 11.45
C MET A 93 -18.94 0.86 12.43
N ASN A 94 -19.96 1.62 12.84
CA ASN A 94 -21.00 1.14 13.76
C ASN A 94 -21.87 0.05 13.12
N GLY A 95 -22.27 0.24 11.86
CA GLY A 95 -22.97 -0.77 11.07
C GLY A 95 -22.13 -2.02 10.86
N ALA A 96 -20.85 -1.84 10.49
CA ALA A 96 -19.92 -2.94 10.25
C ALA A 96 -19.75 -3.80 11.51
N LEU A 97 -19.47 -3.17 12.65
CA LEU A 97 -19.30 -3.85 13.93
C LEU A 97 -20.59 -4.58 14.37
N PHE A 98 -21.75 -3.97 14.15
CA PHE A 98 -23.04 -4.61 14.44
C PHE A 98 -23.21 -5.92 13.67
N TYR A 99 -22.97 -5.91 12.35
CA TYR A 99 -23.05 -7.14 11.57
C TYR A 99 -21.97 -8.14 11.95
N ALA A 100 -20.75 -7.70 12.19
CA ALA A 100 -19.66 -8.59 12.58
C ALA A 100 -19.97 -9.34 13.89
N LYS A 101 -20.45 -8.64 14.93
CA LYS A 101 -20.92 -9.27 16.18
C LYS A 101 -22.06 -10.25 15.94
N HIS A 102 -23.03 -9.88 15.12
CA HIS A 102 -24.16 -10.76 14.78
C HIS A 102 -23.69 -12.03 14.07
N LEU A 103 -22.75 -11.91 13.12
CA LEU A 103 -22.19 -13.04 12.38
C LEU A 103 -21.31 -13.93 13.27
N ALA A 104 -20.53 -13.36 14.19
CA ALA A 104 -19.72 -14.11 15.15
C ALA A 104 -20.58 -15.03 16.03
N LYS A 105 -21.75 -14.53 16.43
CA LYS A 105 -22.69 -15.25 17.30
C LYS A 105 -23.50 -16.33 16.57
N ASN A 106 -23.85 -16.07 15.31
CA ASN A 106 -24.84 -16.88 14.58
C ASN A 106 -24.24 -17.73 13.46
N THR A 107 -22.91 -17.80 13.36
CA THR A 107 -22.19 -18.67 12.42
C THR A 107 -21.10 -19.46 13.13
N THR A 108 -20.54 -20.46 12.45
CA THR A 108 -19.42 -21.27 12.91
C THR A 108 -18.07 -20.58 12.70
N TYR A 109 -18.02 -19.49 11.94
CA TYR A 109 -16.81 -18.71 11.68
C TYR A 109 -16.32 -18.02 12.96
N LYS A 110 -14.99 -18.02 13.13
CA LYS A 110 -14.32 -17.53 14.34
C LYS A 110 -13.50 -16.27 14.14
N LYS A 111 -13.33 -15.87 12.88
CA LYS A 111 -12.53 -14.72 12.47
C LYS A 111 -13.40 -13.83 11.59
N ILE A 112 -13.68 -12.62 12.05
CA ILE A 112 -14.51 -11.68 11.30
C ILE A 112 -13.78 -10.36 11.16
N LEU A 113 -13.67 -9.89 9.93
CA LEU A 113 -13.15 -8.60 9.58
C LEU A 113 -14.30 -7.73 9.09
N ALA A 114 -14.69 -6.77 9.92
CA ALA A 114 -15.65 -5.73 9.59
C ALA A 114 -14.92 -4.52 9.01
N PHE A 115 -15.48 -3.84 8.02
CA PHE A 115 -14.91 -2.61 7.47
C PHE A 115 -15.95 -1.51 7.49
N GLY A 116 -15.61 -0.41 8.16
CA GLY A 116 -16.31 0.86 7.98
C GLY A 116 -15.64 1.65 6.87
N VAL A 117 -16.35 1.94 5.78
CA VAL A 117 -15.88 2.79 4.69
C VAL A 117 -16.65 4.10 4.68
N SER A 118 -15.98 5.23 4.52
CA SER A 118 -16.69 6.48 4.24
C SER A 118 -16.00 7.35 3.19
N GLY A 119 -16.80 8.12 2.45
CA GLY A 119 -16.31 9.07 1.45
C GLY A 119 -16.36 8.55 0.00
N ASN A 120 -15.31 8.85 -0.76
CA ASN A 120 -15.19 8.53 -2.19
C ASN A 120 -13.72 8.40 -2.62
N GLU A 121 -13.48 8.01 -3.87
CA GLU A 121 -12.16 7.84 -4.50
C GLU A 121 -11.11 8.92 -4.16
N LYS A 122 -11.50 10.19 -3.98
CA LYS A 122 -10.56 11.28 -3.68
C LYS A 122 -10.32 11.52 -2.20
N HIS A 123 -11.35 11.33 -1.38
CA HIS A 123 -11.28 11.59 0.06
C HIS A 123 -12.10 10.52 0.75
N HIS A 124 -11.43 9.59 1.41
CA HIS A 124 -12.06 8.46 2.05
C HIS A 124 -11.38 8.07 3.36
N LYS A 125 -12.04 7.17 4.09
CA LYS A 125 -11.51 6.42 5.22
C LYS A 125 -11.97 4.98 5.10
N ILE A 126 -11.06 4.03 5.25
CA ILE A 126 -11.40 2.60 5.38
C ILE A 126 -10.77 2.14 6.70
N THR A 127 -11.63 1.76 7.65
CA THR A 127 -11.16 1.28 8.96
C THR A 127 -11.60 -0.16 9.17
N PRO A 128 -10.65 -1.09 9.25
CA PRO A 128 -10.92 -2.47 9.61
C PRO A 128 -11.18 -2.62 11.11
N ILE A 129 -12.03 -3.57 11.46
CA ILE A 129 -12.36 -3.98 12.82
C ILE A 129 -12.31 -5.50 12.83
N TYR A 130 -11.46 -6.08 13.68
CA TYR A 130 -11.49 -7.51 13.91
C TYR A 130 -12.47 -7.84 15.04
N VAL A 131 -13.28 -8.87 14.84
CA VAL A 131 -14.18 -9.43 15.86
C VAL A 131 -13.90 -10.92 15.99
N ASP A 132 -13.65 -11.37 17.22
CA ASP A 132 -13.47 -12.77 17.54
C ASP A 132 -14.80 -13.44 17.94
N ASP A 133 -14.73 -14.73 18.27
CA ASP A 133 -15.90 -15.53 18.61
C ASP A 133 -16.46 -15.28 20.02
N THR A 134 -15.82 -14.40 20.80
CA THR A 134 -16.32 -13.89 22.08
C THR A 134 -17.08 -12.58 21.94
N GLU A 135 -17.29 -12.11 20.71
CA GLU A 135 -17.81 -10.79 20.36
C GLU A 135 -16.88 -9.64 20.79
N PHE A 136 -15.67 -9.92 21.26
CA PHE A 136 -14.68 -8.89 21.52
C PHE A 136 -14.18 -8.33 20.19
N TYR A 137 -13.99 -7.01 20.13
CA TYR A 137 -13.55 -6.35 18.92
C TYR A 137 -12.28 -5.54 19.16
N ARG A 138 -11.47 -5.44 18.11
CA ARG A 138 -10.29 -4.60 18.05
C ARG A 138 -10.36 -3.72 16.82
N GLU A 139 -10.25 -2.41 17.01
CA GLU A 139 -10.05 -1.47 15.92
C GLU A 139 -8.64 -1.64 15.38
N LEU A 140 -8.51 -1.70 14.06
CA LEU A 140 -7.23 -1.88 13.37
C LEU A 140 -6.84 -0.57 12.65
N PRO A 141 -5.56 -0.39 12.30
CA PRO A 141 -5.10 0.80 11.58
C PRO A 141 -5.89 1.05 10.29
N GLU A 142 -6.14 2.32 9.97
CA GLU A 142 -6.76 2.71 8.69
C GLU A 142 -5.95 2.18 7.51
N VAL A 143 -6.65 1.77 6.45
CA VAL A 143 -6.07 1.25 5.21
C VAL A 143 -6.59 2.04 4.01
N GLU A 144 -5.89 1.98 2.89
CA GLU A 144 -6.29 2.63 1.63
C GLU A 144 -6.90 1.64 0.62
N SER A 145 -6.74 0.33 0.84
CA SER A 145 -7.25 -0.70 -0.07
C SER A 145 -7.55 -2.02 0.65
N PHE A 146 -8.18 -2.96 -0.05
CA PHE A 146 -8.47 -4.30 0.48
C PHE A 146 -7.39 -5.36 0.16
N ILE A 147 -6.24 -4.98 -0.42
CA ILE A 147 -5.24 -5.94 -0.93
C ILE A 147 -4.67 -6.84 0.16
N SER A 148 -4.48 -6.32 1.38
CA SER A 148 -4.01 -7.10 2.53
C SER A 148 -4.99 -8.20 2.98
N PHE A 149 -6.23 -8.17 2.49
CA PHE A 149 -7.32 -9.06 2.91
C PHE A 149 -7.74 -10.05 1.82
N ASN A 150 -6.95 -10.18 0.75
CA ASN A 150 -7.19 -11.19 -0.27
C ASN A 150 -6.67 -12.56 0.16
N GLU A 151 -6.96 -13.60 -0.63
CA GLU A 151 -6.57 -14.98 -0.30
C GLU A 151 -5.06 -15.14 -0.06
N ASN A 152 -4.19 -14.36 -0.71
CA ASN A 152 -2.75 -14.49 -0.54
C ASN A 152 -2.23 -13.83 0.74
N ASN A 153 -2.83 -12.71 1.15
CA ASN A 153 -2.27 -11.82 2.17
C ASN A 153 -2.98 -11.90 3.54
N ILE A 154 -4.24 -12.35 3.58
CA ILE A 154 -5.08 -12.23 4.78
C ILE A 154 -4.55 -12.99 6.01
N ASP A 155 -3.91 -14.14 5.82
CA ASP A 155 -3.33 -14.92 6.91
C ASP A 155 -2.14 -14.18 7.54
N GLU A 156 -1.29 -13.58 6.71
CA GLU A 156 -0.14 -12.80 7.16
C GLU A 156 -0.61 -11.54 7.91
N TYR A 157 -1.60 -10.82 7.36
CA TYR A 157 -2.20 -9.67 8.04
C TYR A 157 -2.78 -10.07 9.41
N TYR A 158 -3.48 -11.20 9.47
CA TYR A 158 -4.03 -11.72 10.71
C TYR A 158 -2.95 -12.03 11.74
N THR A 159 -1.90 -12.76 11.36
CA THR A 159 -0.83 -13.11 12.29
C THR A 159 -0.05 -11.87 12.75
N ARG A 160 0.27 -10.95 11.84
CA ARG A 160 1.05 -9.73 12.12
C ARG A 160 0.29 -8.68 12.92
N THR A 161 -0.88 -8.31 12.44
CA THR A 161 -1.61 -7.13 12.92
C THR A 161 -2.64 -7.50 13.99
N ILE A 162 -3.28 -8.67 13.87
CA ILE A 162 -4.36 -9.07 14.77
C ILE A 162 -3.86 -9.91 15.94
N LEU A 163 -3.02 -10.91 15.69
CA LEU A 163 -2.44 -11.70 16.77
C LEU A 163 -1.26 -11.02 17.46
N GLU A 164 -0.71 -9.95 16.85
CA GLU A 164 0.53 -9.29 17.29
C GLU A 164 1.67 -10.31 17.51
N GLU A 165 1.60 -11.44 16.80
CA GLU A 165 2.69 -12.39 16.79
C GLU A 165 3.83 -11.72 16.05
N ASN A 166 5.00 -11.69 16.69
CA ASN A 166 6.24 -11.32 16.03
C ASN A 166 6.54 -12.37 14.96
N THR A 167 5.88 -12.30 13.80
CA THR A 167 6.28 -13.08 12.64
C THR A 167 7.60 -12.51 12.15
N ASP A 168 8.66 -13.30 12.32
CA ASP A 168 9.95 -13.24 11.64
C ASP A 168 10.29 -11.90 10.97
N ILE A 169 10.59 -10.86 11.76
CA ILE A 169 11.30 -9.66 11.29
C ILE A 169 12.57 -10.07 10.52
N GLU A 170 13.15 -11.23 10.85
CA GLU A 170 14.30 -11.82 10.17
C GLU A 170 13.99 -12.34 8.76
N LYS A 171 12.78 -12.82 8.44
CA LYS A 171 12.47 -13.34 7.09
C LYS A 171 12.21 -12.22 6.08
N GLU A 172 11.40 -11.22 6.43
CA GLU A 172 11.17 -10.07 5.54
C GLU A 172 12.45 -9.23 5.39
N THR A 173 13.22 -9.04 6.47
CA THR A 173 14.57 -8.45 6.36
C THR A 173 15.47 -9.33 5.52
N SER A 174 15.53 -10.65 5.73
CA SER A 174 16.36 -11.54 4.92
C SER A 174 15.98 -11.54 3.43
N GLU A 175 14.71 -11.39 3.10
CA GLU A 175 14.25 -11.29 1.71
C GLU A 175 14.65 -9.95 1.09
N ILE A 176 14.50 -8.84 1.82
CA ILE A 176 15.00 -7.52 1.41
C ILE A 176 16.51 -7.55 1.21
N LEU A 177 17.26 -8.10 2.17
CA LEU A 177 18.72 -8.24 2.12
C LEU A 177 19.14 -9.08 0.90
N LYS A 178 18.42 -10.19 0.66
CA LYS A 178 18.67 -11.07 -0.48
C LYS A 178 18.35 -10.38 -1.81
N ASP A 179 17.26 -9.65 -1.91
CA ASP A 179 16.87 -8.94 -3.12
C ASP A 179 17.82 -7.78 -3.41
N ALA A 180 18.25 -7.03 -2.39
CA ALA A 180 19.25 -5.98 -2.50
C ALA A 180 20.60 -6.53 -2.95
N SER A 181 21.05 -7.63 -2.35
CA SER A 181 22.29 -8.33 -2.73
C SER A 181 22.22 -8.88 -4.16
N THR A 182 21.08 -9.51 -4.53
CA THR A 182 20.86 -10.04 -5.88
C THR A 182 20.90 -8.93 -6.92
N LEU A 183 20.18 -7.83 -6.70
CA LEU A 183 20.19 -6.70 -7.62
C LEU A 183 21.57 -6.05 -7.71
N HIS A 184 22.29 -5.94 -6.59
CA HIS A 184 23.64 -5.40 -6.55
C HIS A 184 24.62 -6.22 -7.42
N GLU A 185 24.56 -7.55 -7.32
CA GLU A 185 25.34 -8.47 -8.14
C GLU A 185 24.88 -8.45 -9.61
N ASP A 186 23.59 -8.37 -9.88
CA ASP A 186 23.07 -8.33 -11.25
C ASP A 186 23.44 -7.02 -11.97
N LEU A 187 23.49 -5.90 -11.26
CA LEU A 187 23.99 -4.61 -11.79
C LEU A 187 25.49 -4.67 -12.12
N ARG A 188 26.26 -5.46 -11.37
CA ARG A 188 27.68 -5.74 -11.66
C ARG A 188 27.82 -6.68 -12.86
N ASN A 189 27.12 -7.81 -12.84
CA ASN A 189 27.31 -8.90 -13.79
C ASN A 189 26.74 -8.61 -15.18
N TYR A 190 25.61 -7.92 -15.25
CA TYR A 190 24.93 -7.63 -16.53
C TYR A 190 25.09 -6.18 -16.98
N GLY A 191 25.31 -5.25 -16.05
CA GLY A 191 25.46 -3.81 -16.36
C GLY A 191 26.90 -3.31 -16.33
N ASN A 192 27.84 -4.08 -15.78
CA ASN A 192 29.23 -3.67 -15.55
C ASN A 192 29.35 -2.31 -14.84
N LEU A 193 28.41 -2.04 -13.94
CA LEU A 193 28.33 -0.76 -13.24
C LEU A 193 29.32 -0.71 -12.08
N LYS A 194 29.93 0.47 -11.89
CA LYS A 194 30.73 0.77 -10.70
C LYS A 194 29.80 0.93 -9.49
N ASP A 195 30.31 0.70 -8.30
CA ASP A 195 29.50 0.76 -7.07
C ASP A 195 28.85 2.13 -6.83
N ILE A 196 29.48 3.20 -7.32
CA ILE A 196 28.95 4.58 -7.29
C ILE A 196 27.79 4.82 -8.28
N ASP A 197 27.74 4.04 -9.35
CA ASP A 197 26.79 4.18 -10.46
C ASP A 197 25.51 3.35 -10.23
N LYS A 198 25.62 2.26 -9.47
CA LYS A 198 24.51 1.35 -9.17
C LYS A 198 23.31 2.07 -8.52
N PRO A 199 23.49 2.90 -7.48
CA PRO A 199 22.37 3.62 -6.87
C PRO A 199 21.65 4.57 -7.83
N LEU A 200 22.38 5.22 -8.75
CA LEU A 200 21.78 6.11 -9.75
C LEU A 200 20.82 5.37 -10.67
N VAL A 201 21.20 4.16 -11.11
CA VAL A 201 20.36 3.34 -11.97
C VAL A 201 19.11 2.86 -11.22
N VAL A 202 19.25 2.39 -9.98
CA VAL A 202 18.12 1.96 -9.14
C VAL A 202 17.16 3.11 -8.88
N SER A 203 17.66 4.25 -8.39
CA SER A 203 16.85 5.44 -8.11
C SER A 203 16.16 5.98 -9.36
N GLY A 204 16.85 5.99 -10.50
CA GLY A 204 16.27 6.43 -11.76
C GLY A 204 15.12 5.53 -12.23
N ILE A 205 15.25 4.20 -12.07
CA ILE A 205 14.17 3.27 -12.39
C ILE A 205 12.98 3.46 -11.45
N LEU A 206 13.20 3.63 -10.14
CA LEU A 206 12.12 3.86 -9.18
C LEU A 206 11.35 5.16 -9.49
N LEU A 207 12.05 6.24 -9.84
CA LEU A 207 11.43 7.49 -10.29
C LEU A 207 10.61 7.30 -11.57
N ALA A 208 11.11 6.49 -12.53
CA ALA A 208 10.37 6.17 -13.74
C ALA A 208 9.13 5.30 -13.46
N LEU A 209 9.22 4.33 -12.54
CA LEU A 209 8.07 3.52 -12.13
C LEU A 209 6.98 4.38 -11.47
N ASN A 210 7.34 5.43 -10.76
CA ASN A 210 6.38 6.39 -10.21
C ASN A 210 5.55 7.10 -11.30
N GLU A 211 6.05 7.24 -12.52
CA GLU A 211 5.28 7.79 -13.66
C GLU A 211 4.17 6.85 -14.17
N MET A 212 4.13 5.59 -13.73
CA MET A 212 3.07 4.65 -14.10
C MET A 212 1.68 5.12 -13.61
N GLU A 213 1.62 5.81 -12.47
CA GLU A 213 0.36 6.35 -11.92
C GLU A 213 -0.31 7.35 -12.87
N HIS A 214 0.50 8.03 -13.65
CA HIS A 214 0.07 9.04 -14.60
C HIS A 214 0.06 8.54 -16.04
N LYS A 215 0.22 7.21 -16.23
CA LYS A 215 0.26 6.53 -17.53
C LYS A 215 1.37 7.06 -18.45
N ASN A 216 2.41 7.68 -17.86
CA ASN A 216 3.56 8.22 -18.59
C ASN A 216 4.69 7.18 -18.72
N PHE A 217 4.61 6.08 -17.98
CA PHE A 217 5.56 4.99 -18.05
C PHE A 217 4.83 3.64 -17.97
N SER A 218 5.44 2.60 -18.57
CA SER A 218 5.03 1.21 -18.43
C SER A 218 6.24 0.32 -18.65
N VAL A 219 6.40 -0.71 -17.80
CA VAL A 219 7.49 -1.70 -17.93
C VAL A 219 7.43 -2.43 -19.27
N GLU A 220 6.23 -2.63 -19.82
CA GLU A 220 6.03 -3.28 -21.11
C GLU A 220 6.62 -2.47 -22.28
N ASN A 221 6.74 -1.15 -22.13
CA ASN A 221 7.34 -0.29 -23.15
C ASN A 221 8.87 -0.48 -23.27
N LEU A 222 9.50 -1.13 -22.29
CA LEU A 222 10.90 -1.52 -22.36
C LEU A 222 11.00 -2.78 -23.24
N ASN A 223 11.54 -2.62 -24.44
CA ASN A 223 11.48 -3.63 -25.50
C ASN A 223 12.80 -3.79 -26.26
N GLY A 224 13.87 -3.12 -25.84
CA GLY A 224 15.18 -3.19 -26.50
C GLY A 224 15.24 -2.55 -27.88
N ASP A 225 14.35 -1.59 -28.18
CA ASP A 225 14.38 -0.81 -29.41
C ASP A 225 15.71 -0.04 -29.55
N THR A 226 16.32 -0.10 -30.73
CA THR A 226 17.59 0.55 -31.05
C THR A 226 17.45 2.04 -31.39
N THR A 227 16.26 2.50 -31.79
CA THR A 227 16.00 3.90 -32.13
C THR A 227 15.66 4.72 -30.89
N LYS A 228 14.71 4.24 -30.08
CA LYS A 228 14.42 4.81 -28.76
C LYS A 228 14.73 3.75 -27.71
N THR A 229 15.93 3.81 -27.16
CA THR A 229 16.42 2.81 -26.22
C THR A 229 15.60 2.79 -24.93
N ASP A 230 15.67 1.67 -24.22
CA ASP A 230 15.01 1.52 -22.92
C ASP A 230 15.50 2.57 -21.91
N GLY A 231 16.79 2.91 -21.94
CA GLY A 231 17.37 3.97 -21.15
C GLY A 231 16.85 5.36 -21.51
N GLN A 232 16.59 5.63 -22.79
CA GLN A 232 15.96 6.89 -23.18
C GLN A 232 14.51 7.00 -22.68
N LYS A 233 13.74 5.89 -22.73
CA LYS A 233 12.38 5.85 -22.18
C LYS A 233 12.37 6.09 -20.66
N ILE A 234 13.28 5.44 -19.94
CA ILE A 234 13.43 5.64 -18.48
C ILE A 234 13.85 7.08 -18.18
N TYR A 235 14.82 7.63 -18.92
CA TYR A 235 15.32 8.99 -18.72
C TYR A 235 14.24 10.06 -18.91
N GLU A 236 13.40 9.91 -19.93
CA GLU A 236 12.25 10.80 -20.16
C GLU A 236 11.20 10.70 -19.04
N ALA A 237 10.97 9.49 -18.50
CA ALA A 237 10.08 9.30 -17.37
C ALA A 237 10.63 9.97 -16.09
N ILE A 238 11.94 9.88 -15.84
CA ILE A 238 12.60 10.60 -14.74
C ILE A 238 12.40 12.11 -14.91
N GLU A 239 12.62 12.66 -16.12
CA GLU A 239 12.40 14.08 -16.37
C GLU A 239 10.94 14.51 -16.10
N ALA A 240 9.97 13.72 -16.55
CA ALA A 240 8.55 13.95 -16.30
C ALA A 240 8.23 13.94 -14.80
N ASN A 241 8.82 12.99 -14.06
CA ASN A 241 8.66 12.89 -12.61
C ASN A 241 9.23 14.12 -11.89
N LEU A 242 10.46 14.53 -12.21
CA LEU A 242 11.09 15.71 -11.61
C LEU A 242 10.30 17.00 -11.91
N LYS A 243 9.70 17.11 -13.10
CA LYS A 243 8.80 18.22 -13.45
C LYS A 243 7.53 18.19 -12.60
N ARG A 244 6.91 17.02 -12.40
CA ARG A 244 5.71 16.89 -11.57
C ARG A 244 5.98 17.18 -10.10
N SER A 245 7.15 16.80 -9.61
CA SER A 245 7.62 17.11 -8.26
C SER A 245 8.02 18.57 -8.06
N ASN A 246 7.74 19.46 -9.03
CA ASN A 246 8.03 20.90 -8.99
C ASN A 246 9.50 21.22 -8.62
N VAL A 247 10.45 20.40 -9.09
CA VAL A 247 11.86 20.66 -8.87
C VAL A 247 12.26 21.92 -9.65
N ALA A 248 12.43 23.01 -8.91
CA ALA A 248 12.74 24.33 -9.43
C ALA A 248 13.99 24.91 -8.74
N PRO A 249 14.70 25.86 -9.38
CA PRO A 249 14.52 26.32 -10.77
C PRO A 249 14.98 25.27 -11.79
N ASP A 250 14.70 25.49 -13.09
CA ASP A 250 15.06 24.58 -14.19
C ASP A 250 16.52 24.11 -14.13
N VAL A 251 17.45 25.01 -13.80
CA VAL A 251 18.88 24.71 -13.65
C VAL A 251 19.16 23.64 -12.57
N LYS A 252 18.37 23.61 -11.48
CA LYS A 252 18.51 22.59 -10.43
C LYS A 252 18.01 21.24 -10.94
N ARG A 253 16.87 21.23 -11.63
CA ARG A 253 16.32 20.02 -12.25
C ARG A 253 17.29 19.43 -13.26
N ASP A 254 17.82 20.26 -14.16
CA ASP A 254 18.72 19.80 -15.22
C ASP A 254 20.02 19.23 -14.64
N LYS A 255 20.51 19.78 -13.52
CA LYS A 255 21.65 19.22 -12.77
C LYS A 255 21.36 17.86 -12.14
N ILE A 256 20.15 17.65 -11.63
CA ILE A 256 19.72 16.35 -11.07
C ILE A 256 19.55 15.35 -12.21
N LEU A 257 18.83 15.74 -13.26
CA LEU A 257 18.56 14.92 -14.44
C LEU A 257 19.87 14.49 -15.13
N SER A 258 20.89 15.34 -15.16
CA SER A 258 22.19 14.98 -15.75
C SER A 258 22.91 13.86 -15.02
N GLN A 259 22.67 13.65 -13.71
CA GLN A 259 23.24 12.51 -12.97
C GLN A 259 22.70 11.17 -13.48
N PHE A 260 21.47 11.14 -13.99
CA PHE A 260 20.84 9.94 -14.53
C PHE A 260 21.24 9.64 -15.98
N SER A 261 22.12 10.44 -16.60
CA SER A 261 22.52 10.26 -18.00
C SER A 261 23.16 8.90 -18.27
N ILE A 262 23.78 8.30 -17.23
CA ILE A 262 24.34 6.96 -17.28
C ILE A 262 23.33 5.90 -17.75
N ILE A 263 22.04 6.07 -17.45
CA ILE A 263 20.97 5.13 -17.84
C ILE A 263 20.83 5.09 -19.36
N LYS A 264 20.92 6.23 -20.05
CA LYS A 264 20.79 6.32 -21.51
C LYS A 264 22.13 6.19 -22.25
N ASP A 265 23.24 6.62 -21.63
CA ASP A 265 24.54 6.69 -22.30
C ASP A 265 25.35 5.39 -22.17
N THR A 266 25.03 4.54 -21.20
CA THR A 266 25.71 3.25 -21.03
C THR A 266 25.15 2.22 -22.01
N THR A 267 25.93 1.89 -23.03
CA THR A 267 25.51 0.99 -24.13
C THR A 267 25.08 -0.38 -23.63
N ILE A 268 25.84 -1.00 -22.73
CA ILE A 268 25.56 -2.35 -22.23
C ILE A 268 24.21 -2.45 -21.51
N LEU A 269 23.74 -1.36 -20.89
CA LEU A 269 22.43 -1.31 -20.23
C LEU A 269 21.24 -1.33 -21.21
N ASN A 270 21.49 -0.88 -22.44
CA ASN A 270 20.48 -0.64 -23.47
C ASN A 270 20.44 -1.70 -24.57
N GLU A 271 21.43 -2.60 -24.62
CA GLU A 271 21.49 -3.70 -25.57
C GLU A 271 20.93 -5.00 -24.98
N VAL A 272 20.38 -5.86 -25.83
CA VAL A 272 19.85 -7.17 -25.41
C VAL A 272 20.99 -8.05 -24.91
N ASN A 273 20.96 -8.39 -23.62
CA ASN A 273 21.90 -9.32 -23.03
C ASN A 273 21.49 -10.76 -23.37
N LYS A 274 22.43 -11.55 -23.90
CA LYS A 274 22.16 -12.94 -24.33
C LYS A 274 21.68 -13.86 -23.20
N LYS A 275 22.12 -13.64 -21.96
CA LYS A 275 21.72 -14.46 -20.81
C LYS A 275 20.34 -14.08 -20.29
N LEU A 276 20.00 -12.79 -20.34
CA LEU A 276 18.71 -12.27 -19.87
C LEU A 276 17.61 -12.38 -20.92
N ALA A 277 17.99 -12.53 -22.21
CA ALA A 277 17.09 -12.44 -23.36
C ALA A 277 16.32 -11.10 -23.45
N LYS A 278 16.81 -10.07 -22.76
CA LYS A 278 16.27 -8.71 -22.71
C LYS A 278 17.39 -7.72 -22.38
N THR A 279 17.11 -6.42 -22.44
CA THR A 279 18.06 -5.40 -21.97
C THR A 279 18.25 -5.51 -20.45
N PRO A 280 19.45 -5.25 -19.91
CA PRO A 280 19.64 -5.18 -18.46
C PRO A 280 18.66 -4.19 -17.80
N LEU A 281 18.39 -3.04 -18.42
CA LEU A 281 17.41 -2.08 -17.89
C LEU A 281 16.00 -2.66 -17.78
N LYS A 282 15.52 -3.42 -18.77
CA LYS A 282 14.23 -4.10 -18.66
C LYS A 282 14.23 -5.08 -17.50
N TYR A 283 15.28 -5.90 -17.37
CA TYR A 283 15.40 -6.87 -16.29
C TYR A 283 15.39 -6.20 -14.91
N TYR A 284 16.20 -5.15 -14.70
CA TYR A 284 16.22 -4.42 -13.43
C TYR A 284 14.88 -3.74 -13.14
N THR A 285 14.21 -3.22 -14.18
CA THR A 285 12.89 -2.58 -14.03
C THR A 285 11.82 -3.58 -13.65
N GLU A 286 11.78 -4.76 -14.26
CA GLU A 286 10.87 -5.84 -13.88
C GLU A 286 11.13 -6.29 -12.42
N PHE A 287 12.40 -6.47 -12.06
CA PHE A 287 12.80 -6.83 -10.69
C PHE A 287 12.31 -5.81 -9.67
N LEU A 288 12.64 -4.52 -9.88
CA LEU A 288 12.23 -3.44 -8.99
C LEU A 288 10.70 -3.26 -8.98
N TYR A 289 10.03 -3.46 -10.11
CA TYR A 289 8.59 -3.38 -10.20
C TYR A 289 7.90 -4.47 -9.35
N ASP A 290 8.32 -5.72 -9.53
CA ASP A 290 7.69 -6.87 -8.88
C ASP A 290 8.04 -6.98 -7.40
N ARG A 291 9.28 -6.66 -7.01
CA ARG A 291 9.78 -6.81 -5.64
C ARG A 291 9.60 -5.59 -4.76
N ILE A 292 9.59 -4.40 -5.37
CA ILE A 292 9.63 -3.14 -4.61
C ILE A 292 8.40 -2.29 -4.92
N TYR A 293 8.18 -1.91 -6.16
CA TYR A 293 7.14 -0.94 -6.51
C TYR A 293 5.72 -1.43 -6.19
N LYS A 294 5.38 -2.69 -6.48
CA LYS A 294 4.09 -3.28 -6.10
C LYS A 294 3.92 -3.32 -4.57
N SER A 295 4.95 -3.77 -3.86
CA SER A 295 4.94 -3.80 -2.39
C SER A 295 4.76 -2.40 -1.81
N ILE A 296 5.40 -1.39 -2.41
CA ILE A 296 5.30 0.00 -1.97
C ILE A 296 3.90 0.56 -2.15
N LYS A 297 3.30 0.33 -3.32
CA LYS A 297 2.01 0.91 -3.68
C LYS A 297 0.83 0.26 -2.95
N TYR A 298 0.99 -1.00 -2.53
CA TYR A 298 -0.13 -1.83 -2.08
C TYR A 298 0.02 -2.36 -0.64
N SER A 299 1.06 -1.95 0.11
CA SER A 299 1.26 -2.28 1.52
C SER A 299 1.48 -1.02 2.38
N SER A 300 0.88 -0.99 3.58
CA SER A 300 1.03 0.09 4.57
C SER A 300 2.37 0.07 5.33
N SER A 301 3.21 -0.96 5.16
CA SER A 301 4.59 -1.04 5.70
C SER A 301 5.68 -0.66 4.68
N ALA A 302 5.26 -0.23 3.48
CA ALA A 302 6.08 0.09 2.31
C ALA A 302 7.24 1.07 2.54
N GLU A 303 7.02 2.10 3.35
CA GLU A 303 8.01 3.14 3.63
C GLU A 303 9.24 2.57 4.36
N ASP A 304 9.02 1.61 5.27
CA ASP A 304 10.09 0.89 5.97
C ASP A 304 10.83 -0.06 5.01
N TYR A 305 10.12 -0.67 4.05
CA TYR A 305 10.71 -1.55 3.03
C TYR A 305 11.67 -0.79 2.10
N LEU A 306 11.28 0.37 1.58
CA LEU A 306 12.14 1.16 0.69
C LEU A 306 13.36 1.71 1.43
N GLY A 307 13.15 2.23 2.65
CA GLY A 307 14.24 2.72 3.50
C GLY A 307 15.26 1.62 3.83
N ARG A 308 14.79 0.41 4.16
CA ARG A 308 15.63 -0.75 4.44
C ARG A 308 16.33 -1.30 3.20
N PHE A 309 15.60 -1.47 2.09
CA PHE A 309 16.17 -1.93 0.82
C PHE A 309 17.24 -0.95 0.35
N TYR A 310 16.96 0.35 0.37
CA TYR A 310 17.90 1.37 -0.06
C TYR A 310 19.09 1.47 0.91
N GLY A 311 18.85 1.46 2.22
CA GLY A 311 19.90 1.46 3.24
C GLY A 311 20.85 0.28 3.10
N GLU A 312 20.31 -0.92 2.90
CA GLU A 312 21.10 -2.12 2.66
C GLU A 312 21.80 -2.08 1.30
N PHE A 313 21.11 -1.67 0.24
CA PHE A 313 21.70 -1.57 -1.09
C PHE A 313 22.91 -0.63 -1.12
N MET A 314 22.83 0.47 -0.35
CA MET A 314 23.94 1.41 -0.17
C MET A 314 25.07 0.85 0.69
N SER A 315 24.80 -0.06 1.63
CA SER A 315 25.83 -0.71 2.47
C SER A 315 26.85 -1.49 1.62
N TYR A 316 26.40 -2.09 0.51
CA TYR A 316 27.26 -2.78 -0.45
C TYR A 316 28.12 -1.84 -1.31
N SER A 317 27.75 -0.56 -1.44
CA SER A 317 28.45 0.40 -2.29
C SER A 317 29.60 1.16 -1.59
N GLY A 318 29.87 0.86 -0.31
CA GLY A 318 31.08 1.30 0.41
C GLY A 318 31.22 2.81 0.61
N GLY A 319 30.17 3.60 0.38
CA GLY A 319 30.18 5.05 0.52
C GLY A 319 29.02 5.54 1.37
N ASP A 320 29.30 6.47 2.29
CA ASP A 320 28.28 7.37 2.84
C ASP A 320 27.48 7.92 1.65
N GLY A 321 26.15 7.78 1.64
CA GLY A 321 25.24 8.25 0.58
C GLY A 321 25.32 9.75 0.21
N GLN A 322 26.31 10.47 0.75
CA GLN A 322 26.72 11.83 0.44
C GLN A 322 26.95 12.11 -1.05
N THR A 323 27.37 11.13 -1.86
CA THR A 323 27.65 11.38 -3.29
C THR A 323 26.40 11.73 -4.10
N LEU A 324 25.21 11.35 -3.60
CA LEU A 324 23.91 11.68 -4.19
C LEU A 324 23.24 12.89 -3.52
N GLY A 325 23.77 13.36 -2.39
CA GLY A 325 23.18 14.45 -1.61
C GLY A 325 21.84 14.10 -0.95
N ILE A 326 21.47 12.81 -0.87
CA ILE A 326 20.25 12.33 -0.22
C ILE A 326 20.66 11.68 1.10
N VAL A 327 20.27 12.31 2.21
CA VAL A 327 20.49 11.80 3.58
C VAL A 327 19.14 11.34 4.11
N LEU A 328 19.05 10.06 4.48
CA LEU A 328 17.86 9.50 5.11
C LEU A 328 18.04 9.53 6.63
N THR A 329 17.07 10.10 7.34
CA THR A 329 17.02 10.07 8.80
C THR A 329 16.48 8.71 9.24
N PRO A 330 17.20 7.91 10.05
CA PRO A 330 16.68 6.64 10.54
C PRO A 330 15.43 6.83 11.39
N LYS A 331 14.42 5.96 11.23
CA LYS A 331 13.11 6.06 11.91
C LYS A 331 13.22 6.22 13.43
N HIS A 332 14.04 5.39 14.08
CA HIS A 332 14.24 5.46 15.54
C HIS A 332 14.83 6.80 16.01
N ILE A 333 15.53 7.54 15.14
CA ILE A 333 16.01 8.89 15.44
C ILE A 333 14.85 9.88 15.34
N THR A 334 14.04 9.81 14.28
CA THR A 334 12.84 10.65 14.13
C THR A 334 11.87 10.45 15.29
N GLU A 335 11.55 9.20 15.64
CA GLU A 335 10.69 8.84 16.78
C GLU A 335 11.25 9.36 18.10
N LEU A 336 12.54 9.16 18.36
CA LEU A 336 13.20 9.71 19.54
C LEU A 336 13.06 11.24 19.63
N PHE A 337 13.21 11.96 18.52
CA PHE A 337 13.06 13.42 18.52
C PHE A 337 11.59 13.85 18.69
N CYS A 338 10.63 13.12 18.13
CA CYS A 338 9.21 13.35 18.37
C CYS A 338 8.84 13.15 19.86
N ASP A 339 9.36 12.08 20.48
CA ASP A 339 9.15 11.76 21.90
C ASP A 339 9.79 12.81 22.82
N LEU A 340 11.04 13.22 22.51
CA LEU A 340 11.75 14.25 23.29
C LEU A 340 11.07 15.61 23.24
N VAL A 341 10.37 15.92 22.15
CA VAL A 341 9.65 17.18 21.94
C VAL A 341 8.21 17.14 22.50
N ASP A 342 7.69 15.95 22.88
CA ASP A 342 6.31 15.75 23.35
C ASP A 342 5.27 16.31 22.37
N LEU A 343 5.40 15.91 21.10
CA LEU A 343 4.61 16.44 19.98
C LEU A 343 3.10 16.17 20.15
N LYS A 344 2.27 17.20 19.99
CA LYS A 344 0.80 17.12 20.15
C LYS A 344 0.07 17.36 18.84
N SER A 345 -1.16 16.86 18.76
CA SER A 345 -2.01 16.94 17.55
C SER A 345 -2.35 18.37 17.11
N ASN A 346 -2.17 19.36 17.99
CA ASN A 346 -2.41 20.78 17.72
C ASN A 346 -1.13 21.60 17.51
N ASP A 347 0.04 20.96 17.52
CA ASP A 347 1.31 21.64 17.30
C ASP A 347 1.52 21.95 15.81
N ILE A 348 2.16 23.09 15.55
CA ILE A 348 2.54 23.52 14.21
C ILE A 348 4.01 23.17 14.02
N VAL A 349 4.29 22.18 13.18
CA VAL A 349 5.65 21.72 12.88
C VAL A 349 6.17 22.40 11.62
N LEU A 350 7.40 22.92 11.71
CA LEU A 350 8.15 23.41 10.57
C LEU A 350 9.38 22.51 10.38
N ASP A 351 9.40 21.75 9.29
CA ASP A 351 10.60 21.06 8.84
C ASP A 351 11.19 21.80 7.61
N PRO A 352 12.21 22.66 7.81
CA PRO A 352 12.83 23.41 6.72
C PRO A 352 13.66 22.51 5.78
N CYS A 353 13.85 21.23 6.12
CA CYS A 353 14.66 20.25 5.41
C CYS A 353 13.88 18.93 5.14
N CYS A 354 12.56 18.98 4.99
CA CYS A 354 11.65 17.81 4.93
C CYS A 354 11.91 16.74 3.85
N GLY A 355 12.85 16.97 2.92
CA GLY A 355 13.33 15.93 2.01
C GLY A 355 12.21 15.24 1.22
N THR A 356 12.22 13.90 1.23
CA THR A 356 11.30 13.03 0.46
C THR A 356 10.02 12.63 1.17
N TRP A 357 9.67 13.19 2.33
CA TRP A 357 8.52 12.74 3.14
C TRP A 357 8.53 11.24 3.45
N ILE A 358 9.69 10.70 3.86
CA ILE A 358 9.81 9.34 4.43
C ILE A 358 9.70 9.43 5.95
#